data_AF-A0A1H7PA54-F1
#
_entry.id   AF-A0A1H7PA54-F1
#
_cell.length_a   1.000
_cell.length_b   1.000
_cell.length_c   1.000
_cell.angle_alpha   90.00
_cell.angle_beta   90.00
_cell.angle_gamma   90.00
#
_symmetry.space_group_name_H-M   'P 1'
#
loop_
_entity.id
_entity.type
_entity.pdbx_description
1 polymer ?
#
loop_
_entity_poly.entity_id
_entity_poly.type
_entity_poly.pdbx_seq_one_letter_code
_entity_poly.pdbx_strand_id
1 'polypeptide(L)' 'MLCVIDEYTRECLAIEVGASLRSQDVILVLSRLMRLYGKPAFIRSDNGAEFTAARGHALAA' A
#
# COMPACT_ATOMS: atom_id res chain seq x y z
N MET A 1 3.44 -10.12 5.08
CA MET A 1 2.27 -10.26 4.19
C MET A 1 1.54 -8.93 4.21
N LEU A 2 1.17 -8.40 3.05
CA LEU A 2 0.42 -7.15 2.90
C LEU A 2 -0.91 -7.46 2.21
N CYS A 3 -2.01 -7.05 2.83
CA CYS A 3 -3.35 -7.13 2.25
C CYS A 3 -3.89 -5.73 2.03
N VAL A 4 -4.40 -5.47 0.83
CA VAL A 4 -5.11 -4.23 0.51
C VAL A 4 -6.53 -4.59 0.14
N ILE A 5 -7.48 -4.02 0.86
CA ILE A 5 -8.91 -4.27 0.69
C ILE A 5 -9.59 -2.91 0.53
N ASP A 6 -10.51 -2.82 -0.42
CA ASP A 6 -11.46 -1.72 -0.46
C ASP A 6 -12.52 -1.95 0.63
N GLU A 7 -12.59 -1.04 1.61
CA GLU A 7 -13.46 -1.20 2.77
C GLU A 7 -14.96 -1.08 2.42
N TYR A 8 -15.29 -0.31 1.37
CA TYR A 8 -16.68 -0.09 0.95
C TYR A 8 -17.21 -1.28 0.16
N THR A 9 -16.45 -1.75 -0.83
CA THR A 9 -16.87 -2.87 -1.70
C THR A 9 -16.53 -4.24 -1.13
N ARG A 10 -15.65 -4.30 -0.11
CA ARG A 10 -15.03 -5.53 0.41
C ARG A 10 -14.21 -6.29 -0.64
N GLU A 11 -13.80 -5.62 -1.71
CA GLU A 11 -12.94 -6.21 -2.73
C GLU A 11 -11.50 -6.34 -2.23
N CYS A 12 -10.89 -7.51 -2.43
CA CYS A 12 -9.47 -7.72 -2.18
C CYS A 12 -8.65 -7.25 -3.39
N LEU A 13 -7.96 -6.14 -3.25
CA LEU A 13 -7.23 -5.49 -4.34
C LEU A 13 -5.81 -6.04 -4.52
N ALA A 14 -5.17 -6.45 -3.42
CA ALA A 14 -3.85 -7.09 -3.46
C ALA A 14 -3.59 -7.96 -2.23
N ILE A 15 -2.87 -9.06 -2.45
CA ILE A 15 -2.25 -9.88 -1.41
C ILE A 15 -0.79 -10.10 -1.83
N GLU A 16 0.14 -9.50 -1.09
CA GLU A 16 1.57 -9.62 -1.35
C GLU A 16 2.22 -10.42 -0.23
N VAL A 17 2.95 -11.47 -0.62
CA VAL A 17 3.64 -12.38 0.29
C VAL A 17 5.14 -12.25 0.06
N GLY A 18 5.85 -11.88 1.12
CA GLY A 18 7.31 -11.79 1.13
C GLY A 18 7.84 -12.16 2.51
N ALA A 19 9.08 -12.66 2.56
CA ALA A 19 9.76 -13.02 3.80
C ALA A 19 9.93 -11.81 4.74
N SER A 20 10.10 -10.62 4.17
CA SER A 20 10.03 -9.33 4.84
C SER A 20 9.54 -8.31 3.81
N LEU A 21 8.56 -7.49 4.17
CA LEU A 21 8.09 -6.39 3.35
C LEU A 21 8.67 -5.09 3.90
N ARG A 22 9.16 -4.24 3.00
CA ARG A 22 9.70 -2.92 3.34
C ARG A 22 8.74 -1.84 2.87
N SER A 23 8.94 -0.62 3.34
CA SER A 23 8.12 0.52 2.92
C SER A 23 8.11 0.75 1.40
N GLN A 24 9.21 0.44 0.71
CA GLN A 24 9.29 0.52 -0.76
C GLN A 24 8.33 -0.46 -1.45
N ASP A 25 8.18 -1.66 -0.91
CA ASP A 25 7.26 -2.67 -1.45
C ASP A 25 5.81 -2.20 -1.30
N VAL A 26 5.46 -1.65 -0.12
CA VAL A 26 4.14 -1.07 0.14
C VAL A 26 3.85 0.10 -0.82
N ILE A 27 4.82 0.99 -1.02
CA ILE A 27 4.72 2.11 -1.95
C ILE A 27 4.46 1.64 -3.38
N LEU A 28 5.18 0.62 -3.85
CA LEU A 28 5.03 0.09 -5.21
C LEU A 28 3.62 -0.48 -5.41
N VAL A 29 3.14 -1.26 -4.45
CA VAL A 29 1.81 -1.89 -4.48
C VAL A 29 0.72 -0.84 -4.49
N LEU A 30 0.77 0.13 -3.57
CA LEU A 30 -0.20 1.23 -3.54
C LEU A 30 -0.16 2.07 -4.81
N SER A 31 1.02 2.37 -5.35
CA SER A 31 1.17 3.12 -6.60
C SER A 31 0.54 2.38 -7.79
N ARG A 32 0.73 1.06 -7.87
CA ARG A 32 0.07 0.21 -8.87
C ARG A 32 -1.44 0.23 -8.72
N LEU A 33 -1.95 0.05 -7.49
CA LEU A 33 -3.39 0.03 -7.22
C LEU A 33 -4.04 1.38 -7.53
N MET A 34 -3.40 2.50 -7.16
CA MET A 34 -3.89 3.84 -7.48
C MET A 34 -3.95 4.12 -8.98
N ARG A 35 -3.08 3.49 -9.79
CA ARG A 35 -3.14 3.59 -11.25
C ARG A 35 -4.32 2.80 -11.83
N LEU A 36 -4.66 1.66 -11.23
CA LEU A 36 -5.72 0.77 -11.71
C LEU A 36 -7.12 1.22 -11.25
N TYR A 37 -7.25 1.64 -10.00
CA TYR A 37 -8.53 1.91 -9.33
C TYR A 37 -8.74 3.40 -9.01
N GLY A 38 -7.73 4.25 -9.25
CA GLY A 38 -7.75 5.66 -8.86
C GLY A 38 -7.23 5.90 -7.45
N LYS A 39 -6.99 7.18 -7.11
CA LYS A 39 -6.49 7.56 -5.79
C LYS A 39 -7.61 7.48 -4.75
N PRO A 40 -7.45 6.75 -3.64
CA PRO A 40 -8.44 6.73 -2.57
C PRO A 40 -8.54 8.10 -1.88
N ALA A 41 -9.71 8.37 -1.30
CA ALA A 41 -9.93 9.53 -0.44
C ALA A 41 -9.29 9.33 0.95
N PHE A 42 -9.31 8.10 1.46
CA PHE A 42 -8.80 7.73 2.78
C PHE A 42 -8.07 6.39 2.71
N ILE A 43 -7.02 6.24 3.51
CA ILE A 43 -6.32 4.97 3.72
C ILE A 43 -6.31 4.70 5.22
N ARG A 44 -6.79 3.52 5.62
CA ARG A 44 -6.62 3.00 6.98
C ARG A 44 -5.58 1.89 6.94
N SER A 45 -4.50 2.08 7.68
CA SER A 45 -3.47 1.07 7.91
C SER A 45 -3.55 0.61 9.37
N ASP A 46 -3.12 -0.61 9.63
CA ASP A 46 -2.98 -1.20 10.95
C ASP A 46 -1.69 -0.77 11.69
N ASN A 47 -0.97 0.24 11.17
CA ASN A 47 0.22 0.89 11.76
C ASN A 47 1.45 -0.03 11.93
N GLY A 48 1.63 -1.02 11.05
CA GLY A 48 2.91 -1.73 10.93
C GLY A 48 4.08 -0.78 10.64
N ALA A 49 5.30 -1.14 11.07
CA ALA A 49 6.51 -0.33 10.87
C ALA A 49 6.80 -0.06 9.37
N GLU A 50 6.31 -0.92 8.50
CA GLU A 50 6.37 -0.81 7.05
C GLU A 50 5.63 0.43 6.52
N PHE A 51 4.64 0.93 7.26
CA PHE A 51 3.84 2.12 6.91
C PHE A 51 4.43 3.43 7.44
N THR A 52 5.44 3.35 8.32
CA THR A 52 6.21 4.51 8.79
C THR A 52 7.46 4.71 7.93
N ALA A 53 7.32 5.33 6.76
CA ALA A 53 8.48 5.74 5.96
C ALA A 53 9.11 7.01 6.56
N ALA A 54 10.39 6.97 6.93
CA ALA A 54 11.15 8.19 7.18
C ALA A 54 11.15 9.05 5.90
N ARG A 55 11.03 10.37 6.05
CA ARG A 55 10.94 11.36 4.96
C ARG A 55 12.20 11.31 4.07
N GLY A 56 12.26 10.37 3.12
CA GLY A 56 13.43 10.14 2.28
C GLY A 56 13.18 9.46 0.94
N HIS A 57 11.97 8.93 0.70
CA HIS A 57 11.62 8.30 -0.58
C HIS A 57 10.29 8.85 -1.09
N ALA A 58 10.27 10.15 -1.40
CA ALA A 58 9.26 10.68 -2.32
C ALA A 58 9.51 10.05 -3.69
N LEU A 59 8.53 9.34 -4.26
CA LEU A 59 8.63 8.94 -5.66
C LEU A 59 8.66 10.20 -6.51
N ALA A 60 9.81 10.49 -7.09
CA ALA A 60 9.90 11.22 -8.33
C ALA A 60 9.80 10.18 -9.46
N ALA A 61 8.63 10.10 -10.10
CA ALA A 61 8.40 9.66 -11.49
C ALA A 61 6.89 9.55 -11.75
#